data_AF-A0AA97I950-F1
#
_entry.id   AF-A0AA97I950-F1
#
_cell.length_a   1.000
_cell.length_b   1.000
_cell.length_c   1.000
_cell.angle_alpha   90.00
_cell.angle_beta   90.00
_cell.angle_gamma   90.00
#
_symmetry.space_group_name_H-M   'P 1'
#
loop_
_entity.id
_entity.type
_entity.pdbx_description
1 polymer ?
#
loop_
_entity_poly.entity_id
_entity_poly.type
_entity_poly.pdbx_seq_one_letter_code
_entity_poly.pdbx_strand_id
1 'polypeptide(L)'
;MTNMPLPDDTMVRPFTYSSAQVRRIAAGLSAYILFILYPAYGLLRGWWLGDFSSFSIGGVSLAVATAGAFGLFAHRTMLRYLQINT
;
A
#
# COMPACT_ATOMS: atom_id res chain seq x y z
N MET A 1 -14.98 -33.95 32.15
CA MET A 1 -14.21 -33.31 31.07
C MET A 1 -14.92 -32.02 30.71
N THR A 2 -14.41 -30.89 31.20
CA THR A 2 -14.96 -29.55 30.92
C THR A 2 -14.54 -29.14 29.52
N ASN A 3 -15.47 -29.16 28.57
CA ASN A 3 -15.29 -28.57 27.25
C ASN A 3 -15.12 -27.06 27.42
N MET A 4 -13.88 -26.59 27.45
CA MET A 4 -13.61 -25.15 27.35
C MET A 4 -14.05 -24.71 25.94
N PRO A 5 -14.87 -23.64 25.82
CA PRO A 5 -15.21 -23.10 24.52
C PRO A 5 -13.92 -22.71 23.82
N LEU A 6 -13.76 -23.14 22.56
CA LEU A 6 -12.66 -22.72 21.71
C LEU A 6 -12.62 -21.19 21.74
N PRO A 7 -11.43 -20.57 21.93
CA PRO A 7 -11.31 -19.12 21.92
C PRO A 7 -11.91 -18.62 20.60
N ASP A 8 -12.86 -17.69 20.71
CA ASP A 8 -13.44 -17.03 19.55
C ASP A 8 -12.31 -16.41 18.72
N ASP A 9 -12.35 -16.52 17.39
CA ASP A 9 -11.28 -16.01 16.49
C ASP A 9 -11.05 -14.49 16.69
N THR A 10 -12.02 -13.81 17.30
CA THR A 10 -11.96 -12.40 17.72
C THR A 10 -11.13 -12.16 18.99
N MET A 11 -10.95 -13.16 19.87
CA MET A 11 -10.19 -13.06 21.13
C MET A 11 -8.67 -13.11 20.95
N VAL A 12 -8.15 -13.54 19.80
CA VAL A 12 -6.69 -13.75 19.61
C VAL A 12 -5.97 -12.53 19.02
N ARG A 13 -6.66 -11.40 18.80
CA ARG A 13 -6.02 -10.21 18.20
C ARG A 13 -5.53 -9.23 19.26
N PRO A 14 -4.20 -9.07 19.44
CA PRO A 14 -3.64 -8.13 20.42
C PRO A 14 -3.88 -6.66 20.07
N PHE A 15 -4.36 -6.35 18.86
CA PHE A 15 -4.56 -4.99 18.38
C PHE A 15 -5.92 -4.83 17.69
N THR A 16 -6.60 -3.73 17.99
CA THR A 16 -7.80 -3.28 17.28
C THR A 16 -7.41 -2.55 15.99
N TYR A 17 -7.84 -3.06 14.85
CA TYR A 17 -7.58 -2.45 13.55
C TYR A 17 -8.87 -1.86 12.96
N SER A 18 -8.80 -0.63 12.46
CA SER A 18 -9.92 0.01 11.77
C SER A 18 -9.73 -0.03 10.25
N SER A 19 -10.80 -0.30 9.50
CA SER A 19 -10.81 -0.17 8.03
C SER A 19 -10.39 1.23 7.56
N ALA A 20 -10.70 2.27 8.34
CA ALA A 20 -10.27 3.64 8.07
C ALA A 20 -8.75 3.82 8.20
N GLN A 21 -8.12 3.17 9.18
CA GLN A 21 -6.65 3.18 9.32
C GLN A 21 -5.99 2.47 8.15
N VAL A 22 -6.48 1.29 7.77
CA VAL A 22 -5.95 0.53 6.63
C VAL A 22 -6.03 1.34 5.33
N ARG A 23 -7.14 2.05 5.10
CA ARG A 23 -7.30 2.95 3.95
C ARG A 23 -6.28 4.10 3.96
N ARG A 24 -6.02 4.72 5.12
CA ARG A 24 -5.02 5.79 5.25
C ARG A 24 -3.61 5.26 4.98
N ILE A 25 -3.26 4.09 5.48
CA ILE A 25 -1.95 3.46 5.25
C ILE A 25 -1.78 3.15 3.75
N ALA A 26 -2.79 2.53 3.13
CA ALA A 26 -2.75 2.23 1.70
C ALA A 26 -2.63 3.48 0.82
N ALA A 27 -3.36 4.55 1.14
CA ALA A 27 -3.24 5.83 0.47
C ALA A 27 -1.85 6.45 0.69
N GLY A 28 -1.32 6.39 1.91
CA GLY A 28 0.02 6.86 2.25
C GLY A 28 1.12 6.12 1.48
N LEU A 29 1.01 4.80 1.34
CA LEU A 29 1.93 4.00 0.52
C LEU A 29 1.87 4.37 -0.97
N SER A 30 0.67 4.59 -1.50
CA SER A 30 0.48 5.05 -2.88
C SER A 30 1.12 6.43 -3.10
N ALA A 31 0.87 7.37 -2.19
CA ALA A 31 1.47 8.70 -2.21
C ALA A 31 3.00 8.64 -2.07
N TYR A 32 3.53 7.77 -1.21
CA TYR A 32 4.97 7.58 -1.03
C TYR A 32 5.64 7.15 -2.34
N ILE A 33 5.01 6.23 -3.08
CA ILE A 33 5.52 5.82 -4.40
C ILE A 33 5.54 7.02 -5.35
N LEU A 34 4.46 7.81 -5.38
CA LEU A 34 4.30 8.89 -6.35
C LEU A 34 5.20 10.11 -6.08
N PHE A 35 5.31 10.51 -4.82
CA PHE A 35 5.96 11.77 -4.44
C PHE A 35 7.39 11.61 -3.95
N ILE A 36 7.82 10.38 -3.61
CA ILE A 36 9.17 10.14 -3.09
C ILE A 36 9.93 9.18 -4.01
N LEU A 37 9.45 7.94 -4.18
CA LEU A 37 10.18 6.95 -4.98
C LEU A 37 10.29 7.34 -6.45
N TYR A 38 9.19 7.75 -7.07
CA TYR A 38 9.16 8.07 -8.48
C TYR A 38 10.07 9.25 -8.86
N PRO A 39 10.02 10.42 -8.18
CA PRO A 39 10.96 11.50 -8.46
C PRO A 39 12.39 11.12 -8.09
N ALA A 40 12.62 10.38 -7.00
CA ALA A 40 13.97 9.89 -6.67
C ALA A 40 14.55 9.01 -7.80
N TYR A 41 13.75 8.07 -8.32
CA TYR A 41 14.13 7.24 -9.46
C TYR A 41 14.40 8.07 -10.72
N GLY A 42 13.51 9.02 -11.05
CA GLY A 42 13.68 9.89 -12.21
C GLY A 42 14.95 10.74 -12.13
N LEU A 43 15.24 11.30 -10.95
CA LEU A 43 16.47 12.07 -10.70
C LEU A 43 17.72 11.20 -10.77
N LEU A 44 17.70 10.01 -10.16
CA LEU A 44 18.80 9.05 -10.22
C LEU A 44 19.07 8.58 -11.66
N ARG A 45 18.02 8.28 -12.42
CA ARG A 45 18.12 7.90 -13.83
C ARG A 45 18.70 9.05 -14.66
N GLY A 46 18.22 10.27 -14.44
CA GLY A 46 18.76 11.46 -15.11
C GLY A 46 20.22 11.72 -14.76
N TRP A 47 20.60 11.57 -13.49
CA TRP A 47 21.98 11.73 -13.04
C TRP A 47 22.93 10.69 -13.64
N TRP A 48 22.51 9.43 -13.69
CA TRP A 48 23.41 8.33 -14.08
C TRP A 48 23.43 8.08 -15.60
N LEU A 49 22.29 8.22 -16.26
CA LEU A 49 22.11 7.90 -17.69
C LEU A 49 21.90 9.13 -18.56
N GLY A 50 21.80 10.34 -17.99
CA GLY A 50 21.45 11.57 -18.72
C GLY A 50 20.00 11.58 -19.23
N ASP A 51 19.17 10.62 -18.80
CA ASP A 51 17.84 10.37 -19.35
C ASP A 51 16.73 10.74 -18.38
N PHE A 52 16.00 11.80 -18.72
CA PHE A 52 14.85 12.32 -17.97
C PHE A 52 13.50 11.90 -18.57
N SER A 53 13.48 10.97 -19.53
CA SER A 53 12.24 10.45 -20.15
C SER A 53 11.26 9.87 -19.15
N SER A 54 11.74 9.45 -17.97
CA SER A 54 10.89 9.07 -16.84
C SER A 54 9.86 10.13 -16.49
N PHE A 55 10.17 11.43 -16.59
CA PHE A 55 9.26 12.54 -16.30
C PHE A 55 8.35 12.95 -17.47
N SER A 56 8.42 12.25 -18.60
CA SER A 56 7.46 12.45 -19.69
C SER A 56 6.04 12.09 -19.25
N ILE A 57 5.04 12.59 -19.97
CA ILE A 57 3.61 12.29 -19.71
C ILE A 57 3.38 10.76 -19.65
N GLY A 58 4.04 9.99 -20.52
CA GLY A 58 3.98 8.53 -20.51
C GLY A 58 4.53 7.91 -19.22
N GLY A 59 5.67 8.38 -18.73
CA GLY A 59 6.25 7.91 -17.47
C GLY A 59 5.45 8.33 -16.25
N VAL A 60 4.94 9.57 -16.22
CA VAL A 60 4.11 10.10 -15.13
C VAL A 60 2.78 9.35 -15.05
N SER A 61 2.10 9.15 -16.19
CA SER A 61 0.83 8.41 -16.23
C SER A 61 1.01 6.95 -15.80
N LEU A 62 2.09 6.29 -16.23
CA LEU A 62 2.42 4.94 -15.79
C LEU A 62 2.69 4.88 -14.28
N ALA A 63 3.41 5.86 -13.73
CA ALA A 63 3.69 5.97 -12.30
C ALA A 63 2.40 6.16 -11.49
N VAL A 64 1.47 7.00 -11.95
CA VAL A 64 0.14 7.17 -11.33
C VAL A 64 -0.65 5.87 -11.37
N ALA A 65 -0.69 5.17 -12.51
CA ALA A 65 -1.39 3.91 -12.64
C ALA A 65 -0.82 2.82 -11.72
N THR A 66 0.51 2.69 -11.66
CA THR A 66 1.19 1.71 -10.80
C THR A 66 1.04 2.05 -9.32
N ALA A 67 1.20 3.30 -8.91
CA ALA A 67 0.99 3.73 -7.53
C ALA A 67 -0.46 3.51 -7.07
N GLY A 68 -1.44 3.80 -7.93
CA GLY A 68 -2.86 3.56 -7.65
C GLY A 68 -3.19 2.07 -7.54
N ALA A 69 -2.72 1.26 -8.50
CA ALA A 69 -2.88 -0.18 -8.47
C ALA A 69 -2.24 -0.81 -7.22
N PHE A 70 -1.03 -0.37 -6.86
CA PHE A 70 -0.33 -0.81 -5.64
C PHE A 70 -1.09 -0.42 -4.38
N GLY A 71 -1.59 0.82 -4.27
CA GLY A 71 -2.39 1.26 -3.12
C GLY A 71 -3.65 0.41 -2.95
N LEU A 72 -4.37 0.12 -4.03
CA LEU A 72 -5.56 -0.72 -4.00
C LEU A 72 -5.23 -2.17 -3.64
N PHE A 73 -4.14 -2.70 -4.19
CA PHE A 73 -3.63 -4.02 -3.84
C PHE A 73 -3.25 -4.11 -2.36
N ALA A 74 -2.49 -3.14 -1.84
CA ALA A 74 -2.10 -3.08 -0.44
C ALA A 74 -3.33 -3.02 0.48
N HIS A 75 -4.34 -2.21 0.13
CA HIS A 75 -5.59 -2.11 0.87
C HIS A 75 -6.33 -3.46 0.95
N ARG A 76 -6.56 -4.11 -0.20
CA ARG A 76 -7.24 -5.41 -0.26
C ARG A 76 -6.47 -6.49 0.49
N THR A 77 -5.15 -6.48 0.36
CA THR A 77 -4.26 -7.43 1.02
C THR A 77 -4.34 -7.27 2.53
N MET A 78 -4.22 -6.03 3.04
CA MET A 78 -4.33 -5.73 4.47
C MET A 78 -5.71 -6.10 5.02
N LEU A 79 -6.81 -5.80 4.32
CA LEU A 79 -8.15 -6.21 4.77
C LEU A 79 -8.30 -7.73 4.86
N ARG A 80 -7.74 -8.47 3.90
CA ARG A 80 -7.78 -9.93 3.87
C ARG A 80 -6.96 -10.55 5.01
N TYR A 81 -5.74 -10.08 5.23
CA TYR A 81 -4.87 -10.62 6.30
C TYR A 81 -5.34 -10.20 7.69
N LEU A 82 -5.87 -8.98 7.83
CA LEU A 82 -6.44 -8.51 9.07
C LEU A 82 -7.89 -8.98 9.26
N GLN A 83 -8.45 -9.82 8.36
CA GLN A 83 -9.86 -10.25 8.30
C GLN A 83 -10.82 -9.18 8.86
N ILE A 84 -10.67 -7.93 8.39
CA ILE A 84 -11.52 -6.82 8.79
C ILE A 84 -12.75 -6.94 7.91
N ASN A 85 -13.86 -7.41 8.49
CA ASN A 85 -15.14 -7.43 7.80
C ASN A 85 -15.54 -5.97 7.52
N THR A 86 -15.62 -5.64 6.23
CA THR A 86 -16.09 -4.33 5.72
C THR A 86 -17.59 -4.20 5.83
#